data_AF-A0A8C6A1L9-F1
#
_entry.id   AF-A0A8C6A1L9-F1
#
_cell.length_a   1.000
_cell.length_b   1.000
_cell.length_c   1.000
_cell.angle_alpha   90.00
_cell.angle_beta   90.00
_cell.angle_gamma   90.00
#
_symmetry.space_group_name_H-M   'P 1'
#
loop_
_entity.id
_entity.type
_entity.pdbx_description
1 polymer ?
#
loop_
_entity_poly.entity_id
_entity_poly.type
_entity_poly.pdbx_seq_one_letter_code
_entity_poly.pdbx_strand_id
1 'polypeptide(L)'
;MSQHNCSKDGPTSQPRLRTLPPAGDSQERSDSPEICHYEKSFHKHSAAPNYTHCGLFGDPHLRTFTDRFQTCKVQGAWPLIDNNYLNVQVTNTPVLPGSPATATSKLTIIFKNFQECVDQKVYQAEMDELPAAFADGSKNGGDRHGANSLKITEKVSGQHVEIQAKYIGTTIVVRQVGRYLTFAVRMPEEVVNAVEDRDSQGLYLCLRGCPLNQQIDFQAFRASAEGPDEKLPVEDLYYQACVFDLLTTGDVNFTLAAYYALEDVKMLHSNKDKLHLYERTRELPGGVAAAGQPLAPWPLLSTLALLALLPVLW
;
A
#
# COMPACT_ATOMS: atom_id res chain seq x y z
N MET A 1 18.27 0.05 -39.46
CA MET A 1 18.74 0.36 -38.09
C MET A 1 18.17 1.73 -37.73
N SER A 2 16.96 1.75 -37.20
CA SER A 2 16.22 2.97 -36.85
C SER A 2 16.32 3.17 -35.34
N GLN A 3 17.11 4.15 -34.93
CA GLN A 3 17.23 4.60 -33.54
C GLN A 3 15.97 5.39 -33.17
N HIS A 4 15.27 4.97 -32.12
CA HIS A 4 14.19 5.75 -31.51
C HIS A 4 14.71 6.35 -30.20
N ASN A 5 14.93 7.66 -30.21
CA ASN A 5 15.44 8.45 -29.10
C ASN A 5 14.25 9.19 -28.46
N CYS A 6 13.89 8.85 -27.22
CA CYS A 6 12.79 9.49 -26.50
C CYS A 6 13.31 10.72 -25.73
N SER A 7 13.22 11.91 -26.36
CA SER A 7 13.55 13.18 -25.70
C SER A 7 12.42 13.64 -24.78
N LYS A 8 12.78 14.16 -23.60
CA LYS A 8 11.92 14.93 -22.70
C LYS A 8 11.73 16.31 -23.32
N ASP A 9 10.64 16.54 -24.05
CA ASP A 9 9.96 17.85 -24.18
C ASP A 9 8.70 17.66 -25.03
N GLY A 10 7.54 17.91 -24.41
CA GLY A 10 6.26 17.91 -25.11
C GLY A 10 6.06 19.19 -25.94
N PRO A 11 5.23 19.19 -27.00
CA PRO A 11 5.01 20.36 -27.83
C PRO A 11 4.36 21.49 -27.02
N THR A 12 5.09 22.60 -26.89
CA THR A 12 4.60 23.86 -26.32
C THR A 12 3.51 24.44 -27.21
N SER A 13 2.26 24.41 -26.75
CA SER A 13 1.17 25.16 -27.34
C SER A 13 1.09 26.55 -26.68
N GLN A 14 1.03 27.60 -27.51
CA GLN A 14 0.96 29.00 -27.08
C GLN A 14 -0.33 29.30 -26.28
N PRO A 15 -0.30 30.24 -25.32
CA PRO A 15 -1.47 30.56 -24.52
C PRO A 15 -2.47 31.42 -25.34
N ARG A 16 -3.67 30.88 -25.58
CA ARG A 16 -4.82 31.71 -25.95
C ARG A 16 -5.27 32.50 -24.73
N LEU A 17 -5.28 33.83 -24.84
CA LEU A 17 -5.97 34.74 -23.92
C LEU A 17 -7.44 34.29 -23.78
N ARG A 18 -7.78 33.73 -22.62
CA ARG A 18 -9.18 33.58 -22.18
C ARG A 18 -9.49 34.69 -21.19
N THR A 19 -10.50 35.46 -21.53
CA THR A 19 -11.18 36.46 -20.70
C THR A 19 -11.56 35.85 -19.35
N LEU A 20 -11.15 36.47 -18.25
CA LEU A 20 -11.52 36.05 -16.89
C LEU A 20 -13.03 36.20 -16.67
N PRO A 21 -13.74 35.16 -16.20
CA PRO A 21 -14.96 35.37 -15.42
C PRO A 21 -14.58 35.95 -14.05
N PRO A 22 -15.46 36.72 -13.39
CA PRO A 22 -15.15 37.31 -12.08
C PRO A 22 -14.84 36.21 -11.06
N ALA A 23 -13.98 36.54 -10.09
CA ALA A 23 -13.60 35.69 -8.97
C ALA A 23 -14.83 35.29 -8.16
N GLY A 24 -15.44 34.17 -8.55
CA GLY A 24 -16.45 33.46 -7.79
C GLY A 24 -15.76 32.42 -6.94
N ASP A 25 -15.79 32.66 -5.64
CA ASP A 25 -15.40 31.78 -4.55
C ASP A 25 -15.79 30.32 -4.88
N SER A 26 -14.80 29.49 -5.26
CA SER A 26 -15.00 28.05 -5.45
C SER A 26 -15.05 27.36 -4.10
N GLN A 27 -16.01 27.77 -3.26
CA GLN A 27 -16.58 26.87 -2.28
C GLN A 27 -17.34 25.81 -3.08
N GLU A 28 -16.77 24.61 -3.20
CA GLU A 28 -17.61 23.41 -3.29
C GLU A 28 -18.62 23.55 -2.15
N ARG A 29 -19.85 23.94 -2.47
CA ARG A 29 -20.92 24.07 -1.49
C ARG A 29 -21.07 22.68 -0.89
N SER A 30 -20.59 22.54 0.34
CA SER A 30 -20.63 21.28 1.10
C SER A 30 -22.08 21.05 1.50
N ASP A 31 -22.91 20.62 0.55
CA ASP A 31 -24.32 20.30 0.81
C ASP A 31 -24.46 19.07 1.73
N SER A 32 -23.35 18.39 2.04
CA SER A 32 -23.31 17.29 3.01
C SER A 32 -23.00 17.76 4.44
N PRO A 33 -23.72 17.24 5.45
CA PRO A 33 -23.50 17.52 6.87
C PRO A 33 -22.05 17.30 7.30
N GLU A 34 -21.55 18.12 8.23
CA GLU A 34 -20.16 18.05 8.72
C GLU A 34 -19.80 16.67 9.29
N ILE A 35 -20.77 15.98 9.91
CA ILE A 35 -20.63 14.60 10.41
C ILE A 35 -20.28 13.58 9.31
N CYS A 36 -20.63 13.86 8.06
CA CYS A 36 -20.30 13.03 6.90
C CYS A 36 -18.95 13.36 6.27
N HIS A 37 -18.12 14.19 6.95
CA HIS A 37 -16.75 14.48 6.53
C HIS A 37 -15.80 14.16 7.67
N TYR A 38 -15.16 13.00 7.58
CA TYR A 38 -14.22 12.49 8.57
C TYR A 38 -13.18 13.54 9.00
N GLU A 39 -12.54 14.21 8.04
CA GLU A 39 -11.49 15.21 8.33
C GLU A 39 -12.02 16.46 9.04
N LYS A 40 -13.29 16.83 8.86
CA LYS A 40 -13.88 18.00 9.53
C LYS A 40 -14.16 17.74 11.01
N SER A 41 -14.28 16.47 11.43
CA SER A 41 -14.43 16.12 12.84
C SER A 41 -13.18 16.47 13.68
N PHE A 42 -12.01 16.61 13.04
CA PHE A 42 -10.77 17.04 13.68
C PHE A 42 -10.68 18.57 13.63
N HIS A 43 -11.34 19.24 14.58
CA HIS A 43 -11.23 20.70 14.74
C HIS A 43 -9.77 21.13 14.99
N LYS A 44 -9.47 22.42 14.79
CA LYS A 44 -8.13 23.08 14.86
C LYS A 44 -7.20 22.72 16.04
N HIS A 45 -7.67 22.03 17.06
CA HIS A 45 -6.91 21.64 18.26
C HIS A 45 -6.70 20.12 18.41
N SER A 46 -7.20 19.30 17.48
CA SER A 46 -6.98 17.86 17.45
C SER A 46 -5.80 17.53 16.52
N ALA A 47 -4.98 16.54 16.90
CA ALA A 47 -3.96 16.02 16.00
C ALA A 47 -4.62 15.47 14.74
N ALA A 48 -4.05 15.77 13.57
CA ALA A 48 -4.54 15.22 12.31
C ALA A 48 -4.44 13.68 12.33
N PRO A 49 -5.40 12.96 11.73
CA PRO A 49 -5.41 11.51 11.75
C PRO A 49 -4.20 10.95 10.99
N ASN A 50 -3.63 9.87 11.52
CA ASN A 50 -2.59 9.11 10.84
C ASN A 50 -3.23 8.27 9.73
N TYR A 51 -2.71 8.42 8.52
CA TYR A 51 -3.16 7.67 7.35
C TYR A 51 -2.14 6.61 6.96
N THR A 52 -2.64 5.43 6.63
CA THR A 52 -1.87 4.31 6.12
C THR A 52 -2.29 3.98 4.69
N HIS A 53 -1.52 3.11 4.04
CA HIS A 53 -1.77 2.71 2.67
C HIS A 53 -1.67 1.19 2.51
N CYS A 54 -2.55 0.62 1.69
CA CYS A 54 -2.43 -0.76 1.21
C CYS A 54 -2.55 -0.77 -0.31
N GLY A 55 -1.84 -1.68 -0.97
CA GLY A 55 -1.93 -1.87 -2.42
C GLY A 55 -1.77 -3.34 -2.83
N LEU A 56 -2.46 -3.74 -3.90
CA LEU A 56 -2.38 -5.04 -4.55
C LEU A 56 -2.24 -4.84 -6.07
N PHE A 57 -1.18 -5.38 -6.67
CA PHE A 57 -0.85 -5.13 -8.09
C PHE A 57 0.09 -6.22 -8.63
N GLY A 58 0.22 -6.36 -9.96
CA GLY A 58 1.11 -7.36 -10.55
C GLY A 58 0.68 -8.78 -10.19
N ASP A 59 1.63 -9.64 -9.82
CA ASP A 59 1.39 -11.08 -9.65
C ASP A 59 1.14 -11.65 -8.23
N PRO A 60 0.02 -11.25 -7.62
CA PRO A 60 -0.11 -9.98 -6.94
C PRO A 60 0.96 -9.78 -5.85
N HIS A 61 1.65 -8.67 -5.99
CA HIS A 61 2.39 -8.02 -4.92
C HIS A 61 1.44 -7.25 -4.00
N LEU A 62 1.61 -7.45 -2.70
CA LEU A 62 0.84 -6.85 -1.63
C LEU A 62 1.73 -5.94 -0.80
N ARG A 63 1.35 -4.67 -0.69
CA ARG A 63 1.81 -3.76 0.38
C ARG A 63 0.72 -3.66 1.43
N THR A 64 1.01 -4.07 2.67
CA THR A 64 0.06 -3.97 3.79
C THR A 64 0.01 -2.55 4.38
N PHE A 65 -1.01 -2.26 5.21
CA PHE A 65 -1.10 -1.01 5.99
C PHE A 65 0.08 -0.76 6.94
N THR A 66 0.85 -1.81 7.24
CA THR A 66 2.07 -1.77 8.04
C THR A 66 3.35 -1.74 7.21
N ASP A 67 3.22 -1.45 5.90
CA ASP A 67 4.31 -1.36 4.94
C ASP A 67 5.12 -2.66 4.75
N ARG A 68 4.50 -3.81 5.05
CA ARG A 68 5.08 -5.11 4.68
C ARG A 68 4.79 -5.36 3.21
N PHE A 69 5.82 -5.72 2.46
CA PHE A 69 5.72 -6.05 1.05
C PHE A 69 5.86 -7.56 0.86
N GLN A 70 4.94 -8.17 0.12
CA GLN A 70 4.86 -9.62 -0.05
C GLN A 70 4.44 -9.94 -1.48
N THR A 71 4.99 -10.99 -2.07
CA THR A 71 4.47 -11.56 -3.32
C THR A 71 3.64 -12.79 -2.98
N CYS A 72 2.43 -12.87 -3.51
CA CYS A 72 1.45 -13.84 -3.04
C CYS A 72 0.78 -14.60 -4.18
N LYS A 73 0.64 -15.92 -4.05
CA LYS A 73 -0.17 -16.70 -4.98
C LYS A 73 -1.65 -16.36 -4.86
N VAL A 74 -2.22 -16.48 -3.65
CA VAL A 74 -3.61 -16.12 -3.28
C VAL A 74 -4.65 -16.32 -4.39
N GLN A 75 -4.67 -17.52 -4.99
CA GLN A 75 -5.59 -17.87 -6.07
C GLN A 75 -7.03 -17.96 -5.57
N GLY A 76 -8.00 -17.50 -6.37
CA GLY A 76 -9.42 -17.49 -6.01
C GLY A 76 -9.80 -16.20 -5.28
N ALA A 77 -10.89 -16.26 -4.50
CA ALA A 77 -11.44 -15.09 -3.83
C ALA A 77 -10.82 -14.88 -2.43
N TRP A 78 -10.30 -13.69 -2.15
CA TRP A 78 -9.65 -13.33 -0.89
C TRP A 78 -10.11 -11.95 -0.40
N PRO A 79 -10.32 -11.75 0.92
CA PRO A 79 -10.64 -10.45 1.46
C PRO A 79 -9.36 -9.61 1.65
N LEU A 80 -9.29 -8.46 0.99
CA LEU A 80 -8.25 -7.47 1.24
C LEU A 80 -8.51 -6.71 2.54
N ILE A 81 -9.74 -6.22 2.72
CA ILE A 81 -10.18 -5.40 3.84
C ILE A 81 -11.53 -5.92 4.30
N ASP A 82 -11.70 -6.06 5.60
CA ASP A 82 -13.02 -6.25 6.20
C ASP A 82 -13.02 -5.60 7.59
N ASN A 83 -13.68 -4.45 7.69
CA ASN A 83 -13.82 -3.69 8.92
C ASN A 83 -15.26 -3.20 9.05
N ASN A 84 -15.58 -2.43 10.09
CA ASN A 84 -16.94 -1.97 10.38
C ASN A 84 -17.55 -1.08 9.27
N TYR A 85 -16.75 -0.58 8.33
CA TYR A 85 -17.16 0.40 7.33
C TYR A 85 -17.08 -0.11 5.89
N LEU A 86 -16.15 -1.02 5.60
CA LEU A 86 -15.76 -1.39 4.25
C LEU A 86 -15.41 -2.89 4.19
N ASN A 87 -15.91 -3.54 3.14
CA ASN A 87 -15.43 -4.86 2.72
C ASN A 87 -14.82 -4.75 1.32
N VAL A 88 -13.63 -5.29 1.12
CA VAL A 88 -12.96 -5.36 -0.18
C VAL A 88 -12.56 -6.80 -0.43
N GLN A 89 -13.06 -7.36 -1.51
CA GLN A 89 -12.77 -8.71 -1.96
C GLN A 89 -12.14 -8.67 -3.34
N VAL A 90 -11.06 -9.44 -3.52
CA VAL A 90 -10.41 -9.64 -4.82
C VAL A 90 -10.55 -11.09 -5.24
N THR A 91 -10.58 -11.32 -6.55
CA THR A 91 -10.39 -12.65 -7.13
C THR A 91 -9.13 -12.63 -7.96
N ASN A 92 -8.20 -13.56 -7.67
CA ASN A 92 -6.98 -13.71 -8.45
C ASN A 92 -7.03 -15.00 -9.26
N THR A 93 -6.67 -14.89 -10.54
CA THR A 93 -6.63 -16.01 -11.49
C THR A 93 -5.22 -16.24 -12.00
N PRO A 94 -4.78 -17.48 -12.24
CA PRO A 94 -3.47 -17.75 -12.81
C PRO A 94 -3.28 -17.01 -14.14
N VAL A 95 -2.11 -16.39 -14.33
CA VAL A 95 -1.77 -15.70 -15.59
C VAL A 95 -1.53 -16.72 -16.71
N LEU A 96 -0.84 -17.81 -16.38
CA LEU A 96 -0.57 -18.93 -17.27
C LEU A 96 -0.98 -20.25 -16.61
N PRO A 97 -1.46 -21.26 -17.37
CA PRO A 97 -1.76 -22.58 -16.82
C PRO A 97 -0.55 -23.20 -16.12
N GLY A 98 -0.71 -23.59 -14.85
CA GLY A 98 0.35 -24.22 -14.06
C GLY A 98 1.40 -23.26 -13.48
N SER A 99 1.36 -21.97 -13.81
CA SER A 99 2.24 -20.96 -13.20
C SER A 99 1.81 -20.62 -11.76
N PRO A 100 2.75 -20.38 -10.83
CA PRO A 100 2.43 -19.83 -9.52
C PRO A 100 1.97 -18.36 -9.59
N ALA A 101 2.26 -17.65 -10.68
CA ALA A 101 1.85 -16.26 -10.89
C ALA A 101 0.34 -16.17 -11.13
N THR A 102 -0.35 -15.39 -10.29
CA THR A 102 -1.77 -15.05 -10.46
C THR A 102 -1.91 -13.55 -10.64
N ALA A 103 -3.07 -13.06 -11.06
CA ALA A 103 -3.32 -11.63 -11.16
C ALA A 103 -4.78 -11.32 -10.84
N THR A 104 -5.07 -10.12 -10.35
CA THR A 104 -6.41 -9.74 -9.94
C THR A 104 -7.32 -9.55 -11.15
N SER A 105 -8.34 -10.40 -11.26
CA SER A 105 -9.30 -10.42 -12.36
C SER A 105 -10.68 -9.87 -12.00
N LYS A 106 -10.98 -9.78 -10.71
CA LYS A 106 -12.20 -9.15 -10.21
C LYS A 106 -11.95 -8.47 -8.88
N LEU A 107 -12.59 -7.33 -8.69
CA LEU A 107 -12.57 -6.55 -7.46
C LEU A 107 -14.01 -6.19 -7.08
N THR A 108 -14.39 -6.47 -5.84
CA THR A 108 -15.67 -6.08 -5.26
C THR A 108 -15.40 -5.23 -4.02
N ILE A 109 -16.00 -4.05 -3.94
CA ILE A 109 -15.92 -3.15 -2.79
C ILE A 109 -17.34 -2.89 -2.29
N ILE A 110 -17.59 -3.18 -1.02
CA ILE A 110 -18.87 -2.93 -0.35
C ILE A 110 -18.65 -1.84 0.70
N PHE A 111 -19.21 -0.66 0.43
CA PHE A 111 -19.34 0.41 1.41
C PHE A 111 -20.55 0.11 2.28
N LYS A 112 -20.32 -0.20 3.56
CA LYS A 112 -21.39 -0.49 4.52
C LYS A 112 -22.21 0.78 4.79
N ASN A 113 -23.50 0.61 5.08
CA ASN A 113 -24.37 1.72 5.46
C ASN A 113 -23.78 2.48 6.67
N PHE A 114 -23.73 3.81 6.59
CA PHE A 114 -23.19 4.65 7.65
C PHE A 114 -24.11 5.83 7.95
N GLN A 115 -24.80 5.74 9.09
CA GLN A 115 -25.64 6.80 9.66
C GLN A 115 -26.60 7.41 8.60
N GLU A 116 -26.75 8.73 8.60
CA GLU A 116 -27.46 9.48 7.55
C GLU A 116 -26.60 9.82 6.32
N CYS A 117 -25.35 9.34 6.27
CA CYS A 117 -24.40 9.78 5.26
C CYS A 117 -24.53 9.03 3.94
N VAL A 118 -24.50 7.69 4.00
CA VAL A 118 -24.35 6.84 2.82
C VAL A 118 -25.15 5.56 3.01
N ASP A 119 -26.01 5.24 2.04
CA ASP A 119 -26.64 3.91 1.96
C ASP A 119 -25.59 2.88 1.52
N GLN A 120 -25.84 1.59 1.79
CA GLN A 120 -24.90 0.55 1.35
C GLN A 120 -24.69 0.62 -0.18
N LYS A 121 -23.44 0.75 -0.61
CA LYS A 121 -23.05 0.79 -2.03
C LYS A 121 -22.10 -0.34 -2.36
N VAL A 122 -22.27 -0.92 -3.54
CA VAL A 122 -21.41 -1.97 -4.08
C VAL A 122 -20.74 -1.45 -5.34
N TYR A 123 -19.43 -1.52 -5.40
CA TYR A 123 -18.64 -1.30 -6.60
C TYR A 123 -18.04 -2.64 -7.03
N GLN A 124 -18.11 -2.95 -8.32
CA GLN A 124 -17.52 -4.15 -8.90
C GLN A 124 -16.80 -3.78 -10.18
N ALA A 125 -15.60 -4.31 -10.34
CA ALA A 125 -14.81 -4.22 -11.56
C ALA A 125 -14.28 -5.61 -11.92
N GLU A 126 -14.21 -5.89 -13.21
CA GLU A 126 -13.69 -7.15 -13.75
C GLU A 126 -12.64 -6.85 -14.83
N MET A 127 -11.91 -7.87 -15.27
CA MET A 127 -10.99 -7.73 -16.40
C MET A 127 -11.73 -7.16 -17.60
N ASP A 128 -11.12 -6.15 -18.23
CA ASP A 128 -11.67 -5.47 -19.41
C ASP A 128 -12.95 -4.65 -19.14
N GLU A 129 -13.40 -4.54 -17.88
CA GLU A 129 -14.57 -3.77 -17.46
C GLU A 129 -14.31 -2.99 -16.15
N LEU A 130 -13.94 -1.71 -16.31
CA LEU A 130 -13.73 -0.78 -15.20
C LEU A 130 -14.80 0.34 -15.19
N PRO A 131 -15.96 0.13 -14.53
CA PRO A 131 -17.05 1.09 -14.56
C PRO A 131 -16.77 2.33 -13.69
N ALA A 132 -17.25 3.48 -14.12
CA ALA A 132 -17.20 4.73 -13.34
C ALA A 132 -18.49 4.97 -12.51
N ALA A 133 -19.09 3.89 -12.00
CA ALA A 133 -20.34 3.89 -11.24
C ALA A 133 -20.40 2.69 -10.29
N PHE A 134 -21.27 2.77 -9.29
CA PHE A 134 -21.66 1.64 -8.45
C PHE A 134 -22.54 0.66 -9.24
N ALA A 135 -22.74 -0.54 -8.70
CA ALA A 135 -23.51 -1.61 -9.34
C ALA A 135 -24.98 -1.24 -9.63
N ASP A 136 -25.52 -0.26 -8.90
CA ASP A 136 -26.86 0.32 -9.13
C ASP A 136 -26.87 1.47 -10.17
N GLY A 137 -25.72 1.76 -10.80
CA GLY A 137 -25.55 2.84 -11.77
C GLY A 137 -25.32 4.23 -11.14
N SER A 138 -25.38 4.36 -9.81
CA SER A 138 -25.13 5.64 -9.13
C SER A 138 -23.64 6.00 -9.11
N LYS A 139 -23.33 7.28 -8.94
CA LYS A 139 -21.93 7.78 -8.82
C LYS A 139 -21.62 8.36 -7.44
N ASN A 140 -22.58 8.32 -6.52
CA ASN A 140 -22.48 8.89 -5.19
C ASN A 140 -23.10 7.95 -4.13
N GLY A 141 -23.09 8.36 -2.86
CA GLY A 141 -23.58 7.57 -1.72
C GLY A 141 -25.11 7.41 -1.60
N GLY A 142 -25.90 7.79 -2.62
CA GLY A 142 -27.37 7.73 -2.60
C GLY A 142 -28.02 9.12 -2.71
N ASP A 143 -29.20 9.27 -2.13
CA ASP A 143 -30.00 10.51 -2.19
C ASP A 143 -30.05 11.28 -0.85
N ARG A 144 -29.38 10.76 0.18
CA ARG A 144 -29.31 11.39 1.50
C ARG A 144 -28.54 12.70 1.45
N HIS A 145 -28.73 13.56 2.45
CA HIS A 145 -27.95 14.80 2.58
C HIS A 145 -26.43 14.54 2.55
N GLY A 146 -25.96 13.40 3.06
CA GLY A 146 -24.55 13.01 2.99
C GLY A 146 -24.08 12.36 1.69
N ALA A 147 -24.92 12.23 0.65
CA ALA A 147 -24.60 11.46 -0.56
C ALA A 147 -23.26 11.83 -1.21
N ASN A 148 -22.90 13.10 -1.19
CA ASN A 148 -21.63 13.60 -1.76
C ASN A 148 -20.38 13.24 -0.94
N SER A 149 -20.55 12.60 0.23
CA SER A 149 -19.45 12.07 1.03
C SER A 149 -18.88 10.77 0.50
N LEU A 150 -19.58 10.06 -0.39
CA LEU A 150 -19.05 8.95 -1.17
C LEU A 150 -19.20 9.30 -2.66
N LYS A 151 -18.12 9.26 -3.44
CA LYS A 151 -18.14 9.62 -4.85
C LYS A 151 -17.18 8.79 -5.68
N ILE A 152 -17.61 8.38 -6.87
CA ILE A 152 -16.76 7.76 -7.89
C ILE A 152 -16.41 8.79 -8.96
N THR A 153 -15.14 8.86 -9.35
CA THR A 153 -14.65 9.72 -10.42
C THR A 153 -13.76 8.92 -11.37
N GLU A 154 -14.09 8.98 -12.67
CA GLU A 154 -13.21 8.46 -13.72
C GLU A 154 -12.10 9.47 -14.00
N LYS A 155 -10.84 9.02 -13.91
CA LYS A 155 -9.66 9.84 -14.21
C LYS A 155 -9.13 9.59 -15.61
N VAL A 156 -9.16 8.33 -16.02
CA VAL A 156 -8.79 7.89 -17.38
C VAL A 156 -9.83 6.90 -17.84
N SER A 157 -10.38 7.13 -19.02
CA SER A 157 -11.53 6.36 -19.53
C SER A 157 -11.24 4.87 -19.54
N GLY A 158 -12.05 4.10 -18.80
CA GLY A 158 -11.94 2.64 -18.70
C GLY A 158 -10.62 2.10 -18.12
N GLN A 159 -9.76 2.95 -17.55
CA GLN A 159 -8.42 2.55 -17.08
C GLN A 159 -8.11 2.99 -15.65
N HIS A 160 -8.71 4.08 -15.17
CA HIS A 160 -8.42 4.61 -13.84
C HIS A 160 -9.66 5.26 -13.22
N VAL A 161 -10.11 4.68 -12.12
CA VAL A 161 -11.22 5.16 -11.30
C VAL A 161 -10.74 5.45 -9.87
N GLU A 162 -11.16 6.59 -9.34
CA GLU A 162 -10.98 6.97 -7.94
C GLU A 162 -12.33 6.96 -7.21
N ILE A 163 -12.36 6.33 -6.04
CA ILE A 163 -13.52 6.31 -5.15
C ILE A 163 -13.14 7.03 -3.85
N GLN A 164 -13.80 8.16 -3.59
CA GLN A 164 -13.57 8.99 -2.42
C GLN A 164 -14.70 8.77 -1.41
N ALA A 165 -14.38 8.18 -0.26
CA ALA A 165 -15.27 7.97 0.87
C ALA A 165 -14.89 8.94 2.00
N LYS A 166 -15.23 10.23 1.82
CA LYS A 166 -14.94 11.33 2.74
C LYS A 166 -15.52 11.09 4.15
N TYR A 167 -16.63 10.37 4.27
CA TYR A 167 -17.26 10.07 5.57
C TYR A 167 -16.42 9.16 6.48
N ILE A 168 -15.47 8.41 5.91
CA ILE A 168 -14.51 7.54 6.64
C ILE A 168 -13.06 7.87 6.27
N GLY A 169 -12.80 9.05 5.71
CA GLY A 169 -11.46 9.52 5.33
C GLY A 169 -10.75 8.62 4.30
N THR A 170 -11.47 7.77 3.58
CA THR A 170 -10.87 6.73 2.74
C THR A 170 -10.83 7.14 1.27
N THR A 171 -9.73 6.87 0.59
CA THR A 171 -9.63 7.03 -0.88
C THR A 171 -9.13 5.74 -1.49
N ILE A 172 -9.84 5.23 -2.48
CA ILE A 172 -9.52 4.00 -3.19
C ILE A 172 -9.23 4.35 -4.65
N VAL A 173 -8.19 3.73 -5.19
CA VAL A 173 -7.80 3.77 -6.60
C VAL A 173 -7.93 2.38 -7.16
N VAL A 174 -8.60 2.26 -8.30
CA VAL A 174 -8.68 1.04 -9.09
C VAL A 174 -8.22 1.36 -10.49
N ARG A 175 -7.25 0.59 -10.99
CA ARG A 175 -6.78 0.74 -12.37
C ARG A 175 -6.87 -0.58 -13.11
N GLN A 176 -7.04 -0.50 -14.42
CA GLN A 176 -6.80 -1.62 -15.32
C GLN A 176 -5.43 -1.43 -15.97
N VAL A 177 -4.56 -2.43 -15.81
CA VAL A 177 -3.21 -2.46 -16.40
C VAL A 177 -3.12 -3.72 -17.25
N GLY A 178 -2.99 -3.55 -18.57
CA GLY A 178 -3.23 -4.64 -19.50
C GLY A 178 -4.67 -5.14 -19.35
N ARG A 179 -4.81 -6.40 -18.92
CA ARG A 179 -6.12 -7.05 -18.68
C ARG A 179 -6.48 -7.19 -17.21
N TYR A 180 -5.56 -6.88 -16.31
CA TYR A 180 -5.71 -7.14 -14.88
C TYR A 180 -5.92 -5.86 -14.09
N LEU A 181 -6.45 -6.00 -12.89
CA LEU A 181 -6.79 -4.88 -12.02
C LEU A 181 -5.68 -4.64 -11.00
N THR A 182 -5.42 -3.38 -10.69
CA THR A 182 -4.66 -2.98 -9.50
C THR A 182 -5.57 -2.27 -8.51
N PHE A 183 -5.23 -2.40 -7.24
CA PHE A 183 -5.95 -1.80 -6.13
C PHE A 183 -4.98 -1.03 -5.25
N ALA A 184 -5.37 0.18 -4.84
CA ALA A 184 -4.63 0.99 -3.89
C ALA A 184 -5.62 1.73 -2.99
N VAL A 185 -5.30 1.86 -1.70
CA VAL A 185 -6.17 2.55 -0.73
C VAL A 185 -5.36 3.38 0.24
N ARG A 186 -5.88 4.56 0.57
CA ARG A 186 -5.50 5.37 1.73
C ARG A 186 -6.61 5.30 2.75
N MET A 187 -6.30 4.97 4.00
CA MET A 187 -7.30 4.86 5.07
C MET A 187 -6.73 5.35 6.40
N PRO A 188 -7.53 6.01 7.26
CA PRO A 188 -7.09 6.37 8.62
C PRO A 188 -6.83 5.12 9.46
N GLU A 189 -5.80 5.16 10.31
CA GLU A 189 -5.40 4.03 11.15
C GLU A 189 -6.54 3.53 12.07
N GLU A 190 -7.37 4.44 12.59
CA GLU A 190 -8.52 4.05 13.42
C GLU A 190 -9.60 3.31 12.63
N VAL A 191 -9.82 3.68 11.36
CA VAL A 191 -10.77 3.01 10.46
C VAL A 191 -10.24 1.64 10.06
N VAL A 192 -8.94 1.52 9.79
CA VAL A 192 -8.27 0.23 9.52
C VAL A 192 -8.46 -0.74 10.70
N ASN A 193 -8.32 -0.25 11.93
CA ASN A 193 -8.37 -1.07 13.15
C ASN A 193 -9.77 -1.23 13.77
N ALA A 194 -10.81 -0.68 13.14
CA ALA A 194 -12.20 -0.83 13.53
C ALA A 194 -12.78 -2.15 13.00
N VAL A 195 -12.24 -3.27 13.46
CA VAL A 195 -12.71 -4.63 13.14
C VAL A 195 -13.61 -5.15 14.26
N GLU A 196 -14.72 -5.81 13.91
CA GLU A 196 -15.74 -6.27 14.87
C GLU A 196 -15.19 -7.27 15.89
N ASP A 197 -14.31 -8.16 15.44
CA ASP A 197 -13.71 -9.18 16.29
C ASP A 197 -12.18 -9.10 16.16
N ARG A 198 -11.55 -8.44 17.13
CA ARG A 198 -10.09 -8.30 17.19
C ARG A 198 -9.39 -9.63 17.41
N ASP A 199 -10.08 -10.58 18.06
CA ASP A 199 -9.59 -11.92 18.37
C ASP A 199 -9.89 -12.92 17.24
N SER A 200 -10.78 -12.57 16.32
CA SER A 200 -11.04 -13.35 15.11
C SER A 200 -9.77 -13.55 14.30
N GLN A 201 -9.53 -14.80 13.89
CA GLN A 201 -8.52 -15.20 12.90
C GLN A 201 -8.86 -14.73 11.46
N GLY A 202 -9.66 -13.67 11.31
CA GLY A 202 -10.04 -13.09 10.02
C GLY A 202 -8.84 -12.82 9.13
N LEU A 203 -8.91 -13.27 7.88
CA LEU A 203 -7.77 -13.32 6.97
C LEU A 203 -7.78 -12.11 6.02
N TYR A 204 -7.57 -10.92 6.55
CA TYR A 204 -7.60 -9.68 5.78
C TYR A 204 -6.19 -9.33 5.29
N LEU A 205 -5.96 -9.44 3.99
CA LEU A 205 -4.61 -9.34 3.42
C LEU A 205 -3.97 -7.97 3.70
N CYS A 206 -4.69 -6.85 3.58
CA CYS A 206 -4.12 -5.53 3.83
C CYS A 206 -3.67 -5.31 5.29
N LEU A 207 -4.29 -6.00 6.25
CA LEU A 207 -3.94 -5.89 7.66
C LEU A 207 -2.87 -6.92 8.05
N ARG A 208 -3.08 -8.20 7.69
CA ARG A 208 -2.30 -9.33 8.19
C ARG A 208 -1.27 -9.87 7.20
N GLY A 209 -1.35 -9.50 5.93
CA GLY A 209 -0.56 -10.08 4.86
C GLY A 209 -1.09 -11.43 4.41
N CYS A 210 -0.42 -12.02 3.43
CA CYS A 210 -0.75 -13.33 2.91
C CYS A 210 -0.33 -14.45 3.87
N PRO A 211 -1.11 -15.55 3.98
CA PRO A 211 -0.70 -16.74 4.71
C PRO A 211 0.66 -17.25 4.23
N LEU A 212 1.47 -17.83 5.12
CA LEU A 212 2.82 -18.28 4.79
C LEU A 212 2.87 -19.28 3.62
N ASN A 213 1.87 -20.17 3.53
CA ASN A 213 1.75 -21.14 2.43
C ASN A 213 1.27 -20.51 1.10
N GLN A 214 0.90 -19.23 1.10
CA GLN A 214 0.54 -18.46 -0.08
C GLN A 214 1.63 -17.46 -0.48
N GLN A 215 2.67 -17.26 0.34
CA GLN A 215 3.77 -16.37 0.02
C GLN A 215 4.73 -17.05 -0.95
N ILE A 216 5.22 -16.29 -1.93
CA ILE A 216 6.20 -16.73 -2.90
C ILE A 216 7.57 -16.15 -2.50
N ASP A 217 8.57 -17.02 -2.35
CA ASP A 217 9.93 -16.59 -2.04
C ASP A 217 10.62 -16.04 -3.29
N PHE A 218 10.72 -14.72 -3.36
CA PHE A 218 11.36 -14.01 -4.47
C PHE A 218 12.87 -14.32 -4.58
N GLN A 219 13.57 -14.57 -3.47
CA GLN A 219 15.03 -14.77 -3.50
C GLN A 219 15.41 -16.06 -4.23
N ALA A 220 14.55 -17.07 -4.19
CA ALA A 220 14.73 -18.31 -4.94
C ALA A 220 14.72 -18.09 -6.45
N PHE A 221 13.96 -17.12 -6.96
CA PHE A 221 13.89 -16.79 -8.39
C PHE A 221 15.05 -15.89 -8.85
N ARG A 222 15.49 -14.97 -7.99
CA ARG A 222 16.56 -14.03 -8.31
C ARG A 222 17.94 -14.68 -8.52
N ALA A 223 18.21 -15.81 -7.87
CA ALA A 223 19.45 -16.57 -8.06
C ALA A 223 19.65 -17.10 -9.49
N SER A 224 18.64 -16.96 -10.36
CA SER A 224 18.62 -17.52 -11.71
C SER A 224 18.43 -16.50 -12.85
N ALA A 225 18.36 -15.19 -12.58
CA ALA A 225 18.09 -14.20 -13.62
C ALA A 225 18.83 -12.86 -13.41
N GLU A 226 19.50 -12.39 -14.47
CA GLU A 226 19.92 -10.98 -14.61
C GLU A 226 18.69 -10.16 -15.03
N GLY A 227 18.31 -9.17 -14.21
CA GLY A 227 17.12 -8.35 -14.45
C GLY A 227 17.36 -7.32 -15.58
N PRO A 228 16.32 -6.96 -16.36
CA PRO A 228 16.47 -5.92 -17.38
C PRO A 228 16.52 -4.52 -16.76
N ASP A 229 17.39 -3.67 -17.31
CA ASP A 229 17.36 -2.22 -17.14
C ASP A 229 16.06 -1.68 -17.76
N GLU A 230 15.07 -1.23 -16.97
CA GLU A 230 14.24 -0.03 -17.30
C GLU A 230 13.04 0.27 -16.37
N LYS A 231 12.62 1.55 -16.44
CA LYS A 231 11.43 2.26 -15.92
C LYS A 231 11.37 2.71 -14.46
N LEU A 232 11.85 1.95 -13.49
CA LEU A 232 11.86 2.42 -12.10
C LEU A 232 13.25 2.96 -11.73
N PRO A 233 13.37 4.23 -11.29
CA PRO A 233 14.66 4.90 -11.09
C PRO A 233 15.40 4.45 -9.83
N VAL A 234 14.77 3.63 -8.98
CA VAL A 234 15.27 3.21 -7.68
C VAL A 234 15.08 1.70 -7.57
N GLU A 235 16.13 0.97 -7.17
CA GLU A 235 16.08 -0.48 -6.90
C GLU A 235 15.37 -0.80 -5.57
N ASP A 236 14.11 -0.41 -5.46
CA ASP A 236 13.25 -0.68 -4.31
C ASP A 236 12.41 -1.96 -4.51
N LEU A 237 11.53 -2.26 -3.56
CA LEU A 237 10.63 -3.42 -3.66
C LEU A 237 9.62 -3.32 -4.83
N TYR A 238 9.32 -2.12 -5.35
CA TYR A 238 8.50 -1.97 -6.56
C TYR A 238 9.29 -2.35 -7.80
N TYR A 239 10.58 -1.99 -7.86
CA TYR A 239 11.47 -2.47 -8.92
C TYR A 239 11.63 -3.98 -8.88
N GLN A 240 11.83 -4.56 -7.69
CA GLN A 240 11.91 -6.01 -7.54
C GLN A 240 10.62 -6.72 -7.98
N ALA A 241 9.46 -6.18 -7.62
CA ALA A 241 8.16 -6.64 -8.11
C ALA A 241 8.08 -6.59 -9.65
N CYS A 242 8.44 -5.46 -10.26
CA CYS A 242 8.47 -5.30 -11.71
C CYS A 242 9.34 -6.37 -12.41
N VAL A 243 10.52 -6.65 -11.87
CA VAL A 243 11.42 -7.67 -12.42
C VAL A 243 10.81 -9.07 -12.25
N PHE A 244 10.22 -9.37 -11.09
CA PHE A 244 9.56 -10.65 -10.85
C PHE A 244 8.44 -10.90 -11.86
N ASP A 245 7.51 -9.96 -11.95
CA ASP A 245 6.37 -9.97 -12.86
C ASP A 245 6.80 -10.29 -14.30
N LEU A 246 7.86 -9.65 -14.79
CA LEU A 246 8.38 -9.86 -16.14
C LEU A 246 8.96 -11.27 -16.31
N LEU A 247 9.71 -11.77 -15.32
CA LEU A 247 10.32 -13.09 -15.37
C LEU A 247 9.29 -14.23 -15.25
N THR A 248 8.24 -14.04 -14.47
CA THR A 248 7.22 -15.07 -14.21
C THR A 248 6.12 -15.11 -15.26
N THR A 249 5.75 -13.95 -15.83
CA THR A 249 4.66 -13.85 -16.81
C THR A 249 5.15 -13.74 -18.25
N GLY A 250 6.32 -13.15 -18.47
CA GLY A 250 6.78 -12.75 -19.81
C GLY A 250 5.98 -11.60 -20.43
N ASP A 251 5.05 -10.99 -19.69
CA ASP A 251 4.18 -9.91 -20.19
C ASP A 251 4.68 -8.54 -19.70
N VAL A 252 5.14 -7.73 -20.63
CA VAL A 252 5.61 -6.37 -20.37
C VAL A 252 4.53 -5.46 -19.78
N ASN A 253 3.24 -5.78 -19.91
CA ASN A 253 2.18 -5.00 -19.27
C ASN A 253 2.19 -5.13 -17.74
N PHE A 254 2.68 -6.24 -17.20
CA PHE A 254 2.83 -6.39 -15.74
C PHE A 254 3.90 -5.44 -15.19
N THR A 255 4.92 -5.09 -15.97
CA THR A 255 5.92 -4.08 -15.57
C THR A 255 5.29 -2.71 -15.27
N LEU A 256 4.17 -2.38 -15.93
CA LEU A 256 3.44 -1.14 -15.69
C LEU A 256 2.64 -1.18 -14.38
N ALA A 257 2.29 -2.36 -13.87
CA ALA A 257 1.53 -2.49 -12.64
C ALA A 257 2.34 -1.99 -11.43
N ALA A 258 3.63 -2.35 -11.37
CA ALA A 258 4.54 -1.85 -10.35
C ALA A 258 4.78 -0.33 -10.45
N TYR A 259 4.89 0.21 -11.68
CA TYR A 259 5.00 1.65 -11.90
C TYR A 259 3.76 2.40 -11.38
N TYR A 260 2.55 1.98 -11.76
CA TYR A 260 1.33 2.62 -11.30
C TYR A 260 1.10 2.46 -9.79
N ALA A 261 1.48 1.31 -9.21
CA ALA A 261 1.42 1.14 -7.76
C ALA A 261 2.32 2.12 -7.00
N LEU A 262 3.52 2.41 -7.53
CA LEU A 262 4.39 3.44 -6.96
C LEU A 262 3.78 4.85 -7.10
N GLU A 263 3.17 5.17 -8.25
CA GLU A 263 2.46 6.45 -8.45
C GLU A 263 1.26 6.60 -7.50
N ASP A 264 0.50 5.52 -7.29
CA ASP A 264 -0.61 5.51 -6.35
C ASP A 264 -0.12 5.73 -4.91
N VAL A 265 1.01 5.15 -4.52
CA VAL A 265 1.64 5.43 -3.20
C VAL A 265 2.12 6.87 -3.09
N LYS A 266 2.72 7.45 -4.13
CA LYS A 266 3.13 8.87 -4.13
C LYS A 266 1.93 9.79 -3.91
N MET A 267 0.79 9.46 -4.49
CA MET A 267 -0.45 10.20 -4.33
C MET A 267 -1.09 9.99 -2.96
N LEU A 268 -1.19 8.74 -2.51
CA LEU A 268 -2.03 8.34 -1.37
C LEU A 268 -1.28 8.32 -0.03
N HIS A 269 0.00 8.00 -0.01
CA HIS A 269 0.75 7.82 1.23
C HIS A 269 1.12 9.17 1.85
N SER A 270 0.69 9.38 3.11
CA SER A 270 0.93 10.62 3.83
C SER A 270 2.39 10.80 4.24
N ASN A 271 3.08 9.71 4.59
CA ASN A 271 4.51 9.74 4.91
C ASN A 271 5.36 9.53 3.63
N LYS A 272 6.12 10.55 3.23
CA LYS A 272 6.96 10.52 2.01
C LYS A 272 8.26 9.74 2.16
N ASP A 273 8.70 9.47 3.39
CA ASP A 273 9.88 8.63 3.63
C ASP A 273 9.59 7.14 3.40
N LYS A 274 8.30 6.78 3.35
CA LYS A 274 7.82 5.42 3.12
C LYS A 274 7.37 5.16 1.68
N LEU A 275 7.71 6.03 0.74
CA LEU A 275 7.37 5.80 -0.67
C LEU A 275 8.10 4.58 -1.21
N HIS A 276 9.42 4.55 -1.01
CA HIS A 276 10.29 3.46 -1.38
C HIS A 276 10.48 2.53 -0.19
N LEU A 277 10.35 1.23 -0.44
CA LEU A 277 10.61 0.19 0.55
C LEU A 277 11.82 -0.61 0.07
N TYR A 278 12.69 -1.00 1.00
CA TYR A 278 13.86 -1.81 0.70
C TYR A 278 13.78 -3.11 1.49
N GLU A 279 14.34 -4.20 0.95
CA GLU A 279 14.54 -5.43 1.72
C GLU A 279 15.34 -5.06 2.97
N ARG A 280 14.75 -5.29 4.14
CA ARG A 280 15.53 -5.27 5.38
C ARG A 280 16.50 -6.43 5.24
N THR A 281 17.80 -6.17 5.11
CA THR A 281 18.84 -7.18 5.34
C THR A 281 18.40 -7.93 6.57
N ARG A 282 18.11 -9.24 6.44
CA ARG A 282 17.78 -10.09 7.58
C ARG A 282 18.78 -9.72 8.66
N GLU A 283 18.32 -9.07 9.73
CA GLU A 283 19.07 -9.11 10.97
C GLU A 283 19.17 -10.61 11.22
N LEU A 284 20.38 -11.15 11.02
CA LEU A 284 20.77 -12.45 11.53
C LEU A 284 20.15 -12.52 12.92
N PRO A 285 19.36 -13.57 13.26
CA PRO A 285 18.77 -13.66 14.58
C PRO A 285 19.90 -13.41 15.57
N GLY A 286 19.78 -12.26 16.24
CA GLY A 286 20.85 -11.67 17.03
C GLY A 286 21.43 -12.76 17.90
N GLY A 287 22.74 -12.96 17.74
CA GLY A 287 23.51 -13.86 18.54
C GLY A 287 23.06 -13.76 19.98
N VAL A 288 22.78 -14.92 20.56
CA VAL A 288 22.56 -15.13 21.98
C VAL A 288 23.42 -14.12 22.72
N ALA A 289 22.77 -13.16 23.40
CA ALA A 289 23.47 -12.31 24.34
C ALA A 289 24.28 -13.27 25.22
N ALA A 290 25.60 -13.23 25.09
CA ALA A 290 26.48 -13.97 25.96
C ALA A 290 26.16 -13.45 27.36
N ALA A 291 25.34 -14.24 28.07
CA ALA A 291 25.11 -14.07 29.48
C ALA A 291 26.48 -13.89 30.12
N GLY A 292 26.63 -12.80 30.88
CA GLY A 292 27.87 -12.45 31.53
C GLY A 292 28.52 -13.67 32.13
N GLN A 293 29.78 -13.90 31.77
CA GLN A 293 30.61 -14.90 32.42
C GLN A 293 30.51 -14.69 33.94
N PRO A 294 30.21 -15.71 34.74
CA PRO A 294 30.33 -15.59 36.18
C PRO A 294 31.80 -15.33 36.52
N LEU A 295 32.04 -14.24 37.23
CA LEU A 295 33.32 -13.83 37.82
C LEU A 295 34.00 -15.02 38.50
N ALA A 296 35.14 -15.45 37.96
CA ALA A 296 36.03 -16.36 38.66
C ALA A 296 36.65 -15.64 39.88
N PRO A 297 36.70 -16.26 41.08
CA PRO A 297 37.34 -15.66 42.24
C PRO A 297 38.86 -15.64 42.08
N TRP A 298 39.45 -14.44 42.17
CA TRP A 298 40.89 -14.23 42.21
C TRP A 298 41.52 -14.84 43.49
N PRO A 299 42.64 -15.57 43.40
CA PRO A 299 43.37 -15.99 44.59
C PRO A 299 44.17 -14.81 45.17
N LEU A 300 43.99 -14.59 46.46
CA LEU A 300 44.75 -13.64 47.28
C LEU A 300 46.22 -14.07 47.35
N LEU A 301 47.12 -13.32 46.72
CA LEU A 301 48.55 -13.40 46.96
C LEU A 301 48.96 -12.25 47.90
N SER A 302 49.06 -12.60 49.18
CA SER A 302 49.65 -11.80 50.25
C SER A 302 51.07 -11.36 49.90
N THR A 303 51.33 -10.06 49.89
CA THR A 303 52.68 -9.49 50.03
C THR A 303 52.61 -8.18 50.82
N LEU A 304 52.98 -8.22 52.10
CA LEU A 304 53.65 -7.12 52.82
C LEU A 304 53.88 -7.53 54.28
N ALA A 305 55.08 -8.05 54.56
CA ALA A 305 55.70 -7.93 55.87
C ALA A 305 57.03 -7.19 55.66
N LEU A 306 56.96 -5.87 55.77
CA LEU A 306 58.12 -4.99 55.93
C LEU A 306 58.47 -5.03 57.42
N LEU A 307 59.61 -5.60 57.79
CA LEU A 307 60.22 -5.39 59.10
C LEU A 307 61.65 -4.91 58.89
N ALA A 308 61.88 -3.74 59.48
CA ALA A 308 63.06 -2.91 59.42
C ALA A 308 64.35 -3.66 59.80
N LEU A 309 65.49 -3.14 59.31
CA LEU A 309 66.56 -2.57 60.13
C LEU A 309 67.70 -2.04 59.23
N LEU A 310 67.78 -0.72 59.14
CA LEU A 310 69.01 0.06 58.87
C LEU A 310 69.80 0.18 60.21
N PRO A 311 71.01 0.77 60.26
CA PRO A 311 72.21 0.68 59.40
C PRO A 311 73.49 0.45 60.27
N VAL A 312 74.67 0.89 59.79
CA VAL A 312 75.96 1.16 60.50
C VAL A 312 76.99 -0.01 60.40
N LEU A 313 77.93 0.04 59.45
CA LEU A 313 79.27 0.69 59.49
C LEU A 313 80.35 -0.18 60.18
N TRP A 314 81.23 -0.80 59.37
CA TRP A 314 82.70 -0.62 59.33
C TRP A 314 83.33 -1.69 58.42
#